data_AF-A0AAD4LL01-F1
#
_entry.id   AF-A0AAD4LL01-F1
#
_cell.length_a   1.000
_cell.length_b   1.000
_cell.length_c   1.000
_cell.angle_alpha   90.00
_cell.angle_beta   90.00
_cell.angle_gamma   90.00
#
_symmetry.space_group_name_H-M   'P 1'
#
loop_
_entity.id
_entity.type
_entity.pdbx_description
1 polymer ?
#
loop_
_entity_poly.entity_id
_entity_poly.type
_entity_poly.pdbx_seq_one_letter_code
_entity_poly.pdbx_strand_id
1 'polypeptide(L)' 'GHGAYGIVGKHVANESLFIYIATALWAVALERARDDGNQVPIDTEAFVDGGMTLKPAPYECKITNASEELLKT' A
#
# COMPACT_ATOMS: atom_id res chain seq x y z
N GLY A 1 0.03 21.55 2.63
CA GLY A 1 0.28 23.00 2.72
C GLY A 1 -0.61 23.71 1.72
N HIS A 2 -1.34 24.73 2.17
CA HIS A 2 -2.12 25.63 1.32
C HIS A 2 -1.53 27.05 1.47
N GLY A 3 -1.45 27.82 0.39
CA GLY A 3 -0.90 29.18 0.38
C GLY A 3 0.45 29.31 -0.34
N ALA A 4 1.14 30.44 -0.14
CA ALA A 4 2.35 30.83 -0.88
C ALA A 4 3.53 29.86 -0.72
N TYR A 5 3.57 29.09 0.37
CA TYR A 5 4.54 28.00 0.61
C TYR A 5 3.87 26.65 0.39
N GLY A 6 3.40 26.44 -0.84
CA GLY A 6 2.87 25.14 -1.27
C GLY A 6 3.95 24.05 -1.20
N ILE A 7 3.50 22.79 -1.09
CA ILE A 7 4.42 21.65 -1.20
C ILE A 7 4.83 21.56 -2.67
N VAL A 8 6.04 22.04 -2.99
CA VAL A 8 6.57 22.14 -4.36
C VAL A 8 6.53 20.77 -5.07
N GLY A 9 6.74 19.67 -4.34
CA GLY A 9 6.70 18.31 -4.86
C GLY A 9 5.32 17.64 -4.92
N LYS A 10 4.22 18.33 -4.61
CA LYS A 10 2.88 17.69 -4.49
C LYS A 10 2.47 16.94 -5.76
N HIS A 11 2.63 17.57 -6.93
CA HIS A 11 2.21 16.97 -8.20
C HIS A 11 3.07 15.75 -8.56
N VAL A 12 4.39 15.87 -8.41
CA VAL A 12 5.32 14.76 -8.66
C VAL A 12 5.01 13.59 -7.72
N ALA A 13 4.83 13.85 -6.42
CA ALA A 13 4.51 12.81 -5.44
C ALA A 13 3.19 12.09 -5.77
N ASN A 14 2.15 12.84 -6.19
CA ASN A 14 0.86 12.27 -6.54
C ASN A 14 0.95 11.38 -7.80
N GLU A 15 1.63 11.88 -8.84
CA GLU A 15 1.77 11.14 -10.10
C GLU A 15 2.66 9.91 -9.94
N SER A 16 3.76 10.03 -9.20
CA SER A 16 4.62 8.89 -8.88
C SER A 16 3.88 7.86 -8.05
N LEU A 17 3.11 8.26 -7.03
CA LEU A 17 2.32 7.33 -6.22
C LEU A 17 1.29 6.57 -7.07
N PHE A 18 0.63 7.27 -7.99
CA PHE A 18 -0.31 6.64 -8.92
C PHE A 18 0.39 5.56 -9.78
N ILE A 19 1.54 5.91 -10.38
CA ILE A 19 2.32 4.96 -11.18
C ILE A 19 2.74 3.75 -10.34
N TYR A 20 3.25 3.97 -9.12
CA TYR A 20 3.66 2.87 -8.24
C TYR A 20 2.51 1.93 -7.88
N ILE A 21 1.34 2.46 -7.55
CA ILE A 21 0.16 1.64 -7.23
C ILE A 21 -0.31 0.88 -8.46
N ALA A 22 -0.39 1.53 -9.62
CA ALA A 22 -0.80 0.89 -10.87
C ALA A 22 0.17 -0.24 -11.28
N THR A 23 1.48 0.00 -11.18
CA THR A 23 2.50 -1.02 -11.47
C THR A 23 2.45 -2.17 -10.47
N ALA A 24 2.27 -1.89 -9.18
CA ALA A 24 2.13 -2.93 -8.16
C ALA A 24 0.91 -3.82 -8.45
N LEU A 25 -0.26 -3.23 -8.74
CA LEU A 25 -1.47 -3.97 -9.04
C LEU A 25 -1.38 -4.77 -10.36
N TRP A 26 -0.58 -4.31 -11.32
CA TRP A 26 -0.31 -5.08 -12.53
C TRP A 26 0.61 -6.28 -12.29
N ALA A 27 1.62 -6.13 -11.42
CA ALA A 27 2.64 -7.14 -11.20
C ALA A 27 2.23 -8.22 -10.17
N VAL A 28 1.47 -7.84 -9.14
CA VAL A 28 1.17 -8.72 -8.00
C VAL A 28 -0.29 -8.69 -7.60
N ALA A 29 -0.78 -9.83 -7.11
CA ALA A 29 -2.03 -9.93 -6.37
C ALA A 29 -1.75 -9.71 -4.88
N LEU A 30 -2.49 -8.77 -4.28
CA LEU A 30 -2.42 -8.43 -2.86
C LEU A 30 -3.64 -9.01 -2.15
N GLU A 31 -3.43 -9.94 -1.22
CA GLU A 31 -4.48 -10.55 -0.41
C GLU A 31 -4.25 -10.27 1.08
N ARG A 32 -5.35 -10.20 1.84
CA ARG A 32 -5.26 -10.20 3.31
C ARG A 32 -4.63 -11.50 3.78
N ALA A 33 -3.79 -11.41 4.81
CA ALA A 33 -3.30 -12.59 5.50
C ALA A 33 -4.48 -13.42 6.03
N ARG A 34 -4.30 -14.75 6.04
CA ARG A 34 -5.27 -15.68 6.60
C ARG A 34 -4.61 -16.47 7.72
N ASP A 35 -5.32 -16.58 8.84
CA ASP A 35 -4.97 -17.44 9.95
C ASP A 35 -6.07 -18.48 10.13
N ASP A 36 -5.70 -19.75 10.14
CA ASP A 36 -6.63 -20.91 10.17
C ASP A 36 -7.82 -20.79 9.19
N GLY A 37 -7.55 -20.26 7.98
CA GLY A 37 -8.55 -20.06 6.92
C GLY A 37 -9.40 -18.78 7.03
N ASN A 38 -9.34 -18.06 8.14
CA ASN A 38 -10.06 -16.80 8.35
C ASN A 38 -9.18 -15.59 7.98
N GLN A 39 -9.79 -14.53 7.44
CA GLN A 39 -9.06 -13.29 7.16
C GLN A 39 -8.63 -12.63 8.46
N VAL A 40 -7.34 -12.31 8.58
CA VAL A 40 -6.82 -11.53 9.71
C VAL A 40 -7.37 -10.10 9.59
N PRO A 41 -8.04 -9.56 10.62
CA PRO A 41 -8.52 -8.20 10.61
C PRO A 41 -7.34 -7.23 10.59
N ILE A 42 -7.41 -6.23 9.72
CA ILE A 42 -6.45 -5.13 9.68
C ILE A 42 -7.03 -4.00 10.51
N ASP A 43 -6.29 -3.58 11.53
CA ASP A 43 -6.63 -2.39 12.31
C ASP A 43 -6.35 -1.13 11.47
N THR A 44 -7.40 -0.46 11.03
CA THR A 44 -7.30 0.76 10.20
C THR A 44 -6.95 2.01 10.99
N GLU A 45 -7.02 1.95 12.32
CA GLU A 45 -6.69 3.05 13.22
C GLU A 45 -5.32 2.87 13.88
N ALA A 46 -4.64 1.75 13.65
CA ALA A 46 -3.30 1.51 14.15
C ALA A 46 -2.24 2.28 13.36
N PHE A 47 -1.57 3.22 14.02
CA PHE A 47 -0.45 3.99 13.46
C PHE A 47 0.76 3.96 14.39
N VAL A 48 1.94 4.04 13.79
CA VAL A 48 3.21 4.27 14.50
C VAL A 48 3.60 5.72 14.31
N ASP A 49 3.62 6.47 15.41
CA ASP A 49 4.12 7.84 15.47
C ASP A 49 5.65 7.83 15.61
N GLY A 50 6.33 8.35 14.59
CA GLY A 50 7.79 8.55 14.57
C GLY A 50 8.23 9.93 15.06
N GLY A 51 7.34 10.71 15.68
CA GLY A 51 7.56 12.08 16.15
C GLY A 51 7.45 13.13 15.05
N MET A 52 7.90 12.82 13.83
CA MET A 52 7.79 13.70 12.65
C MET A 52 7.00 13.06 11.51
N THR A 53 6.78 11.75 11.54
CA THR A 53 6.04 10.99 10.53
C THR A 53 4.99 10.11 11.19
N LEU A 54 3.84 9.99 10.52
CA LEU A 54 2.81 9.02 10.86
C LEU A 54 2.77 7.98 9.76
N LYS A 55 2.85 6.71 10.14
CA LYS A 55 2.76 5.57 9.22
C LYS A 55 1.79 4.54 9.79
N PRO A 56 1.09 3.76 8.95
CA PRO A 56 0.29 2.65 9.43
C PRO A 56 1.18 1.67 10.22
N ALA A 57 0.60 1.03 11.23
CA ALA A 57 1.25 -0.07 11.91
C ALA A 57 1.52 -1.22 10.92
N PRO A 58 2.61 -1.98 11.08
CA PRO A 58 2.86 -3.15 10.25
C PRO A 58 1.68 -4.13 10.31
N TYR A 59 1.24 -4.61 9.15
CA TYR A 59 0.21 -5.63 9.03
C TYR A 59 0.68 -6.72 8.07
N GLU A 60 0.21 -7.94 8.29
CA GLU A 60 0.53 -9.06 7.40
C GLU A 60 -0.32 -9.02 6.13
N CYS A 61 0.33 -9.26 5.00
CA CYS A 61 -0.32 -9.39 3.70
C CYS A 61 0.34 -10.50 2.90
N LYS A 62 -0.44 -11.14 2.03
CA LYS A 62 0.05 -12.13 1.09
C LYS A 62 0.20 -11.47 -0.27
N ILE A 63 1.41 -11.57 -0.82
CA ILE A 63 1.76 -11.00 -2.12
C ILE A 63 2.14 -12.17 -3.03
N THR A 64 1.46 -12.30 -4.17
CA THR A 64 1.76 -13.33 -5.17
C THR A 64 1.98 -12.69 -6.54
N ASN A 65 2.90 -13.23 -7.34
CA ASN A 65 3.11 -12.75 -8.71
C ASN A 65 1.87 -13.02 -9.56
N ALA A 66 1.29 -11.98 -10.14
CA ALA A 66 0.08 -12.11 -10.97
C ALA A 66 0.36 -12.92 -12.25
N SER A 67 1.58 -12.85 -12.78
CA SER A 67 2.00 -13.64 -13.95
C SER A 67 2.03 -15.15 -13.67
N GLU A 68 2.36 -15.57 -12.46
CA GLU A 68 2.34 -16.99 -12.07
C GLU A 68 0.91 -17.53 -11.89
N GLU A 69 -0.05 -16.65 -11.61
CA GLU A 69 -1.46 -17.00 -11.49
C GLU A 69 -2.11 -17.17 -12.88
N LEU A 70 -1.74 -16.31 -13.84
CA LEU A 70 -2.17 -16.43 -15.24
C LEU A 70 -1.60 -17.69 -15.92
N LEU A 71 -0.41 -18.14 -15.54
CA LEU A 71 0.18 -19.39 -16.07
C LEU A 71 -0.48 -20.66 -15.52
N LYS A 72 -1.29 -20.56 -14.46
CA LYS A 72 -2.01 -21.69 -13.85
C LYS A 72 -3.44 -21.86 -14.37
N THR A 73 -3.92 -20.95 -15.23
CA THR A 73 -5.25 -20.96 -15.85
C THR A 73 -5.17 -21.52 -17.26
#